data_AF-A0AAV5PCH2-F1
#
_entry.id   AF-A0AAV5PCH2-F1
#
_cell.length_a   1.000
_cell.length_b   1.000
_cell.length_c   1.000
_cell.angle_alpha   90.00
_cell.angle_beta   90.00
_cell.angle_gamma   90.00
#
_symmetry.space_group_name_H-M   'P 1'
#
loop_
_entity.id
_entity.type
_entity.pdbx_description
1 polymer ?
#
loop_
_entity_poly.entity_id
_entity_poly.type
_entity_poly.pdbx_seq_one_letter_code
_entity_poly.pdbx_strand_id
1 'polypeptide(L)'
;MVNVVLPYIDSARGGVKRLGALIAKYGSAAGNSVLFSDKDKIWYMEIVTGHHWVAQRIPDDAYAIAANRVSIQEVDFTSDDFMWSAGIQDFVAKNKLNPDLEGWNFRHIFGTFTEQDRHYNTSRVWYGQKILNPSIDQDPEDPDLPFIRRAEKKISK
;
A
#
# COMPACT_ATOMS: atom_id res chain seq x y z
N MET A 1 -17.14 -5.10 1.93
CA MET A 1 -16.35 -4.41 0.88
C MET A 1 -16.57 -5.01 -0.51
N VAL A 2 -16.29 -6.30 -0.73
CA VAL A 2 -16.42 -6.96 -2.05
C VAL A 2 -17.82 -6.79 -2.68
N ASN A 3 -18.89 -7.13 -1.96
CA ASN A 3 -20.28 -7.08 -2.48
C ASN A 3 -20.75 -5.69 -2.93
N VAL A 4 -20.17 -4.62 -2.37
CA VAL A 4 -20.55 -3.24 -2.69
C VAL A 4 -19.63 -2.60 -3.72
N VAL A 5 -18.53 -3.26 -4.09
CA VAL A 5 -17.55 -2.77 -5.07
C VAL A 5 -17.54 -3.63 -6.33
N LEU A 6 -17.19 -4.91 -6.21
CA LEU A 6 -16.86 -5.79 -7.33
C LEU A 6 -17.95 -5.91 -8.41
N PRO A 7 -19.26 -6.00 -8.09
CA PRO A 7 -20.30 -6.13 -9.11
C PRO A 7 -20.53 -4.88 -9.97
N TYR A 8 -19.85 -3.76 -9.67
CA TYR A 8 -20.17 -2.44 -10.23
C TYR A 8 -18.95 -1.74 -10.86
N ILE A 9 -17.91 -2.49 -11.20
CA ILE A 9 -16.66 -1.99 -11.78
C ILE A 9 -16.30 -2.80 -13.02
N ASP A 10 -15.53 -2.19 -13.91
CA ASP A 10 -15.06 -2.74 -15.18
C ASP A 10 -13.53 -2.88 -15.27
N SER A 11 -12.82 -2.39 -14.25
CA SER A 11 -11.36 -2.32 -14.20
C SER A 11 -10.87 -2.24 -12.75
N ALA A 12 -9.60 -2.60 -12.53
CA ALA A 12 -8.96 -2.51 -11.22
C ALA A 12 -8.89 -1.06 -10.72
N ARG A 13 -8.56 -0.12 -11.63
CA ARG A 13 -8.58 1.33 -11.35
C ARG A 13 -10.01 1.80 -11.01
N GLY A 14 -11.03 1.26 -11.69
CA GLY A 14 -12.44 1.49 -11.35
C GLY A 14 -12.80 0.99 -9.95
N GLY A 15 -12.25 -0.16 -9.55
CA GLY A 15 -12.29 -0.70 -8.18
C GLY A 15 -11.82 0.29 -7.13
N VAL A 16 -10.61 0.83 -7.32
CA VAL A 16 -10.04 1.85 -6.44
C VAL A 16 -10.94 3.09 -6.36
N LYS A 17 -11.37 3.64 -7.51
CA LYS A 17 -12.26 4.82 -7.56
C LYS A 17 -13.55 4.59 -6.80
N ARG A 18 -14.22 3.45 -7.03
CA ARG A 18 -15.49 3.13 -6.41
C ARG A 18 -15.34 2.94 -4.90
N LEU A 19 -14.36 2.16 -4.46
CA LEU A 19 -14.12 1.96 -3.04
C LEU A 19 -13.75 3.28 -2.34
N GLY A 20 -12.90 4.09 -2.97
CA GLY A 20 -12.53 5.40 -2.47
C GLY A 20 -13.73 6.34 -2.28
N ALA A 21 -14.67 6.35 -3.24
CA ALA A 21 -15.91 7.11 -3.13
C ALA A 21 -16.84 6.60 -2.02
N LEU A 22 -16.93 5.28 -1.83
CA LEU A 22 -17.70 4.69 -0.73
C LEU A 22 -17.11 5.06 0.63
N ILE A 23 -15.79 5.05 0.76
CA ILE A 23 -15.11 5.43 2.00
C ILE A 23 -15.26 6.92 2.28
N ALA A 24 -15.18 7.77 1.26
CA ALA A 24 -15.46 9.20 1.44
C ALA A 24 -16.90 9.46 1.94
N LYS A 25 -17.87 8.64 1.51
CA LYS A 25 -19.29 8.81 1.85
C LYS A 25 -19.70 8.17 3.18
N TYR A 26 -19.22 6.97 3.45
CA TYR A 26 -19.69 6.11 4.55
C TYR A 26 -18.64 5.85 5.62
N GLY A 27 -17.38 6.18 5.34
CA GLY A 27 -16.25 5.83 6.15
C GLY A 27 -15.90 4.34 6.12
N SER A 28 -14.85 4.00 6.86
CA SER A 28 -14.39 2.65 7.16
C SER A 28 -14.25 2.48 8.66
N ALA A 29 -14.76 1.36 9.19
CA ALA A 29 -14.63 1.01 10.61
C ALA A 29 -13.29 0.36 10.95
N ALA A 30 -12.48 0.02 9.95
CA ALA A 30 -11.20 -0.67 10.15
C ALA A 30 -10.18 -0.23 9.10
N GLY A 31 -8.92 -0.19 9.52
CA GLY A 31 -7.79 -0.11 8.60
C GLY A 31 -7.70 -1.41 7.80
N ASN A 32 -7.63 -1.31 6.48
CA ASN A 32 -7.62 -2.46 5.58
C ASN A 32 -6.79 -2.18 4.34
N SER A 33 -6.23 -3.25 3.79
CA SER A 33 -5.58 -3.24 2.49
C SER A 33 -6.38 -4.08 1.50
N VAL A 34 -6.49 -3.59 0.26
CA VAL A 34 -7.41 -4.13 -0.75
C VAL A 34 -6.68 -4.19 -2.08
N LEU A 35 -6.64 -5.37 -2.66
CA LEU A 35 -6.01 -5.63 -3.95
C LEU A 35 -7.08 -5.70 -5.04
N PHE A 36 -6.85 -4.96 -6.12
CA PHE A 36 -7.64 -5.02 -7.34
C PHE A 36 -6.72 -5.43 -8.48
N SER A 37 -7.16 -6.39 -9.30
CA SER A 37 -6.41 -6.83 -10.48
C SER A 37 -7.37 -6.97 -11.65
N ASP A 38 -6.94 -6.50 -12.80
CA ASP A 38 -7.51 -6.85 -14.10
C ASP A 38 -6.40 -7.43 -15.00
N LYS A 39 -6.67 -7.59 -16.30
CA LYS A 39 -5.72 -8.17 -17.24
C LYS A 39 -4.48 -7.29 -17.50
N ASP A 40 -4.58 -5.99 -17.22
CA ASP A 40 -3.58 -4.99 -17.57
C ASP A 40 -2.88 -4.40 -16.32
N LYS A 41 -3.57 -4.30 -15.18
CA LYS A 41 -3.09 -3.55 -14.01
C LYS A 41 -3.44 -4.21 -12.68
N ILE A 42 -2.51 -4.09 -11.74
CA ILE A 42 -2.69 -4.44 -10.33
C ILE A 42 -2.63 -3.16 -9.50
N TRP A 43 -3.60 -2.96 -8.62
CA TRP A 43 -3.69 -1.85 -7.69
C TRP A 43 -3.77 -2.35 -6.26
N TYR A 44 -3.02 -1.71 -5.38
CA TYR A 44 -3.02 -1.97 -3.94
C TYR A 44 -3.46 -0.70 -3.22
N MET A 45 -4.60 -0.78 -2.53
CA MET A 45 -5.22 0.33 -1.80
C MET A 45 -5.15 0.09 -0.30
N GLU A 46 -4.70 1.08 0.46
CA GLU A 46 -4.66 1.06 1.91
C GLU A 46 -5.54 2.16 2.52
N ILE A 47 -6.36 1.75 3.46
CA ILE A 47 -7.29 2.60 4.22
C ILE A 47 -6.74 2.67 5.63
N VAL A 48 -6.33 3.86 6.06
CA VAL A 48 -5.60 4.05 7.32
C VAL A 48 -6.35 4.89 8.34
N THR A 49 -7.39 5.60 7.90
CA THR A 49 -8.30 6.30 8.80
C THR A 49 -9.75 5.93 8.48
N GLY A 50 -10.70 6.60 9.13
CA GLY A 50 -12.11 6.47 8.78
C GLY A 50 -12.43 6.89 7.34
N HIS A 51 -11.70 7.83 6.73
CA HIS A 51 -12.06 8.39 5.42
C HIS A 51 -10.88 8.60 4.45
N HIS A 52 -9.64 8.48 4.94
CA HIS A 52 -8.44 8.69 4.13
C HIS A 52 -7.79 7.38 3.72
N TRP A 53 -7.32 7.37 2.48
CA TRP A 53 -6.73 6.22 1.82
C TRP A 53 -5.75 6.65 0.74
N VAL A 54 -4.81 5.77 0.42
CA VAL A 54 -3.90 5.86 -0.74
C VAL A 54 -3.94 4.52 -1.47
N ALA A 55 -3.82 4.55 -2.78
CA ALA A 55 -3.63 3.37 -3.61
C ALA A 55 -2.47 3.57 -4.57
N GLN A 56 -1.69 2.52 -4.76
CA GLN A 56 -0.56 2.47 -5.67
C GLN A 56 -0.77 1.37 -6.70
N ARG A 57 -0.52 1.67 -7.97
CA ARG A 57 -0.38 0.65 -9.02
C ARG A 57 0.94 -0.07 -8.82
N ILE A 58 0.91 -1.40 -8.81
CA ILE A 58 2.14 -2.19 -8.82
C ILE A 58 2.71 -2.16 -10.25
N PRO A 59 3.99 -1.79 -10.45
CA PRO A 59 4.61 -1.81 -11.77
C PRO A 59 4.56 -3.20 -12.41
N ASP A 60 4.44 -3.26 -13.74
CA ASP A 60 4.22 -4.52 -14.47
C ASP A 60 5.38 -5.52 -14.33
N ASP A 61 6.58 -5.02 -14.03
CA ASP A 61 7.80 -5.81 -13.82
C ASP A 61 8.13 -6.03 -12.33
N ALA A 62 7.22 -5.69 -11.43
CA ALA A 62 7.43 -5.72 -9.99
C ALA A 62 6.47 -6.68 -9.26
N TYR A 63 6.77 -6.91 -7.99
CA TYR A 63 5.94 -7.60 -7.03
C TYR A 63 5.92 -6.82 -5.70
N ALA A 64 4.96 -7.19 -4.85
CA ALA A 64 4.89 -6.71 -3.49
C ALA A 64 4.59 -7.87 -2.54
N ILE A 65 5.21 -7.84 -1.35
CA ILE A 65 4.85 -8.73 -0.24
C ILE A 65 4.27 -7.84 0.85
N ALA A 66 2.96 -7.97 1.08
CA ALA A 66 2.25 -7.21 2.09
C ALA A 66 1.92 -8.11 3.29
N ALA A 67 2.33 -7.67 4.48
CA ALA A 67 1.98 -8.29 5.76
C ALA A 67 0.83 -7.49 6.43
N ASN A 68 0.60 -7.69 7.73
CA ASN A 68 -0.43 -6.94 8.47
C ASN A 68 0.10 -5.59 8.98
N ARG A 69 0.70 -4.80 8.09
CA ARG A 69 1.24 -3.45 8.34
C ARG A 69 1.06 -2.59 7.09
N VAL A 70 0.86 -1.28 7.27
CA VAL A 70 0.81 -0.31 6.18
C VAL A 70 2.05 -0.47 5.30
N SER A 71 1.83 -0.70 4.02
CA SER A 71 2.87 -1.14 3.10
C SER A 71 3.29 -0.02 2.15
N ILE A 72 2.40 0.83 1.65
CA ILE A 72 2.74 1.92 0.73
C ILE A 72 3.71 2.87 1.41
N GLN A 73 4.81 3.20 0.74
CA GLN A 73 5.86 4.09 1.25
C GLN A 73 5.71 5.46 0.58
N GLU A 74 6.70 5.93 -0.18
CA GLU A 74 6.71 7.23 -0.85
C GLU A 74 5.56 7.36 -1.85
N VAL A 75 4.80 8.45 -1.71
CA VAL A 75 3.68 8.79 -2.60
C VAL A 75 4.05 9.93 -3.51
N ASP A 76 4.01 9.68 -4.82
CA ASP A 76 4.14 10.70 -5.84
C ASP A 76 2.74 11.21 -6.25
N PHE A 77 2.37 12.40 -5.75
CA PHE A 77 1.09 13.05 -6.05
C PHE A 77 0.99 13.61 -7.48
N THR A 78 2.03 13.46 -8.30
CA THR A 78 2.02 13.83 -9.72
C THR A 78 1.90 12.64 -10.65
N SER A 79 2.08 11.41 -10.13
CA SER A 79 2.09 10.19 -10.91
C SER A 79 0.69 9.59 -11.08
N ASP A 80 0.44 9.07 -12.29
CA ASP A 80 -0.77 8.31 -12.64
C ASP A 80 -0.85 6.94 -11.97
N ASP A 81 0.26 6.48 -11.37
CA ASP A 81 0.35 5.22 -10.63
C ASP A 81 -0.11 5.36 -9.17
N PHE A 82 -0.50 6.56 -8.74
CA PHE A 82 -1.08 6.80 -7.43
C PHE A 82 -2.52 7.34 -7.52
N MET A 83 -3.30 6.99 -6.51
CA MET A 83 -4.63 7.53 -6.26
C MET A 83 -4.80 7.74 -4.76
N TRP A 84 -5.51 8.77 -4.34
CA TRP A 84 -5.64 9.09 -2.92
C TRP A 84 -6.98 9.77 -2.61
N SER A 85 -7.36 9.76 -1.34
CA SER A 85 -8.51 10.53 -0.85
C SER A 85 -8.26 12.03 -0.96
N ALA A 86 -9.30 12.79 -1.34
CA ALA A 86 -9.24 14.25 -1.35
C ALA A 86 -8.89 14.82 0.04
N GLY A 87 -8.07 15.88 0.07
CA GLY A 87 -7.68 16.58 1.29
C GLY A 87 -6.67 15.85 2.18
N ILE A 88 -6.13 14.68 1.78
CA ILE A 88 -5.18 13.92 2.61
C ILE A 88 -3.89 14.69 2.90
N GLN A 89 -3.37 15.43 1.92
CA GLN A 89 -2.15 16.25 2.08
C GLN A 89 -2.39 17.38 3.08
N ASP A 90 -3.52 18.09 2.95
CA ASP A 90 -3.92 19.15 3.89
C ASP A 90 -4.16 18.60 5.31
N PHE A 91 -4.77 17.42 5.41
CA PHE A 91 -5.00 16.75 6.68
C PHE A 91 -3.68 16.44 7.39
N VAL A 92 -2.69 15.90 6.66
CA VAL A 92 -1.36 15.61 7.21
C VAL A 92 -0.63 16.89 7.62
N ALA A 93 -0.64 17.92 6.76
CA ALA A 93 0.05 19.18 7.03
C ALA A 93 -0.56 19.93 8.22
N LYS A 94 -1.90 20.05 8.27
CA LYS A 94 -2.63 20.74 9.34
C LYS A 94 -2.41 20.10 10.70
N ASN A 95 -2.34 18.76 10.74
CA ASN A 95 -2.21 18.01 12.00
C ASN A 95 -0.75 17.61 12.31
N LYS A 96 0.22 18.06 11.51
CA LYS A 96 1.66 17.79 11.70
C LYS A 96 1.96 16.28 11.82
N LEU A 97 1.35 15.48 10.95
CA LEU A 97 1.46 14.01 11.02
C LEU A 97 2.70 13.45 10.32
N ASN A 98 3.38 14.24 9.49
CA ASN A 98 4.57 13.76 8.78
C ASN A 98 5.80 13.78 9.70
N PRO A 99 6.39 12.62 10.04
CA PRO A 99 7.59 12.58 10.85
C PRO A 99 8.86 12.90 10.04
N ASP A 100 8.80 12.78 8.71
CA ASP A 100 9.96 12.96 7.83
C ASP A 100 10.19 14.45 7.51
N LEU A 101 11.45 14.85 7.38
CA LEU A 101 11.83 16.21 7.01
C LEU A 101 11.52 16.52 5.54
N GLU A 102 11.63 15.51 4.69
CA GLU A 102 11.42 15.59 3.25
C GLU A 102 10.59 14.40 2.77
N GLY A 103 9.85 14.61 1.68
CA GLY A 103 9.01 13.56 1.08
C GLY A 103 7.68 13.34 1.80
N TRP A 104 6.96 12.32 1.35
CA TRP A 104 5.66 11.95 1.88
C TRP A 104 5.54 10.42 1.87
N ASN A 105 6.01 9.80 2.94
CA ASN A 105 5.97 8.34 3.10
C ASN A 105 4.70 7.92 3.86
N PHE A 106 3.79 7.25 3.17
CA PHE A 106 2.48 6.87 3.72
C PHE A 106 2.59 5.93 4.93
N ARG A 107 3.52 4.98 4.90
CA ARG A 107 3.81 4.07 6.03
C ARG A 107 4.35 4.83 7.23
N HIS A 108 5.21 5.83 7.06
CA HIS A 108 5.74 6.60 8.19
C HIS A 108 4.67 7.50 8.80
N ILE A 109 3.83 8.12 7.97
CA ILE A 109 2.77 9.03 8.41
C ILE A 109 1.64 8.30 9.14
N PHE A 110 1.20 7.15 8.61
CA PHE A 110 -0.02 6.48 9.08
C PHE A 110 0.16 5.05 9.59
N GLY A 111 1.34 4.46 9.38
CA GLY A 111 1.65 3.11 9.82
C GLY A 111 2.16 3.06 11.26
N THR A 112 2.55 1.85 11.65
CA THR A 112 3.16 1.57 12.95
C THR A 112 4.64 1.23 12.77
N PHE A 113 5.41 1.42 13.84
CA PHE A 113 6.81 1.01 13.91
C PHE A 113 7.05 0.47 15.32
N THR A 114 6.63 -0.78 15.53
CA THR A 114 6.68 -1.41 16.86
C THR A 114 7.58 -2.64 16.88
N GLU A 115 7.98 -3.08 18.06
CA GLU A 115 8.66 -4.37 18.22
C GLU A 115 7.79 -5.53 17.74
N GLN A 116 6.47 -5.44 17.94
CA GLN A 116 5.52 -6.41 17.41
C GLN A 116 5.54 -6.44 15.88
N ASP A 117 5.69 -5.30 15.20
CA ASP A 117 5.83 -5.27 13.74
C ASP A 117 7.06 -6.04 13.28
N ARG A 118 8.20 -5.90 13.97
CA ARG A 118 9.43 -6.63 13.62
C ARG A 118 9.22 -8.14 13.67
N HIS A 119 8.61 -8.64 14.73
CA HIS A 119 8.40 -10.08 14.89
C HIS A 119 7.24 -10.64 14.05
N TYR A 120 6.12 -9.92 13.96
CA TYR A 120 4.88 -10.41 13.34
C TYR A 120 4.78 -10.08 11.85
N ASN A 121 5.33 -8.96 11.39
CA ASN A 121 5.13 -8.43 10.05
C ASN A 121 6.41 -8.49 9.20
N THR A 122 7.50 -7.91 9.69
CA THR A 122 8.73 -7.71 8.91
C THR A 122 9.32 -9.03 8.41
N SER A 123 9.38 -10.06 9.26
CA SER A 123 9.88 -11.38 8.90
C SER A 123 9.15 -12.02 7.71
N ARG A 124 7.83 -11.81 7.58
CA ARG A 124 7.03 -12.30 6.45
C ARG A 124 7.36 -11.58 5.15
N VAL A 125 7.55 -10.26 5.22
CA VAL A 125 7.97 -9.44 4.08
C VAL A 125 9.37 -9.87 3.64
N TRP A 126 10.31 -9.91 4.58
CA TRP A 126 11.69 -10.31 4.35
C TRP A 126 11.77 -11.68 3.67
N TYR A 127 11.10 -12.70 4.21
CA TYR A 127 11.23 -14.05 3.69
C TYR A 127 10.70 -14.17 2.27
N GLY A 128 9.56 -13.53 1.97
CA GLY A 128 9.02 -13.45 0.61
C GLY A 128 10.00 -12.76 -0.35
N GLN A 129 10.65 -11.69 0.09
CA GLN A 129 11.66 -11.01 -0.71
C GLN A 129 12.93 -11.85 -0.88
N LYS A 130 13.36 -12.59 0.13
CA LYS A 130 14.53 -13.47 0.05
C LYS A 130 14.35 -14.61 -0.94
N ILE A 131 13.13 -15.15 -1.05
CA ILE A 131 12.81 -16.18 -2.05
C ILE A 131 12.92 -15.62 -3.47
N LEU A 132 12.43 -14.40 -3.70
CA LEU A 132 12.36 -13.79 -5.04
C LEU A 132 13.63 -13.03 -5.45
N ASN A 133 14.47 -12.68 -4.47
CA ASN A 133 15.73 -11.98 -4.63
C ASN A 133 16.84 -12.57 -3.71
N PRO A 134 17.23 -13.84 -3.89
CA PRO A 134 18.21 -14.50 -3.04
C PRO A 134 19.59 -13.84 -3.05
N SER A 135 19.96 -13.14 -4.12
CA SER A 135 21.24 -12.42 -4.23
C SER A 135 21.31 -11.13 -3.41
N ILE A 136 20.16 -10.60 -2.98
CA ILE A 136 20.12 -9.39 -2.15
C ILE A 136 20.23 -9.80 -0.68
N ASP A 137 21.18 -9.18 0.01
CA ASP A 137 21.29 -9.29 1.45
C ASP A 137 20.35 -8.28 2.12
N GLN A 138 19.59 -8.75 3.10
CA GLN A 138 18.57 -7.96 3.79
C GLN A 138 18.50 -8.39 5.24
N ASP A 139 18.42 -7.42 6.14
CA ASP A 139 18.16 -7.67 7.54
C ASP A 139 16.67 -8.09 7.72
N PRO A 140 16.39 -9.26 8.33
CA PRO A 140 15.02 -9.72 8.61
C PRO A 140 14.25 -8.84 9.58
N GLU A 141 14.92 -7.96 10.33
CA GLU A 141 14.31 -7.02 11.25
C GLU A 141 14.23 -5.60 10.68
N ASP A 142 14.70 -5.37 9.46
CA ASP A 142 14.65 -4.07 8.78
C ASP A 142 13.20 -3.58 8.65
N PRO A 143 12.81 -2.51 9.33
CA PRO A 143 11.44 -2.03 9.28
C PRO A 143 11.11 -1.29 7.98
N ASP A 144 12.11 -0.98 7.16
CA ASP A 144 11.99 -0.20 5.93
C ASP A 144 12.19 -1.06 4.68
N LEU A 145 11.97 -2.37 4.82
CA LEU A 145 11.87 -3.29 3.69
C LEU A 145 10.94 -2.71 2.60
N PRO A 146 11.42 -2.68 1.35
CA PRO A 146 10.75 -1.98 0.27
C PRO A 146 9.42 -2.64 -0.06
N PHE A 147 8.39 -1.83 -0.30
CA PHE A 147 7.08 -2.34 -0.70
C PHE A 147 7.10 -2.92 -2.12
N ILE A 148 7.69 -2.19 -3.06
CA ILE A 148 7.81 -2.56 -4.46
C ILE A 148 9.20 -3.15 -4.70
N ARG A 149 9.26 -4.35 -5.27
CA ARG A 149 10.52 -4.99 -5.70
C ARG A 149 10.42 -5.64 -7.07
N ARG A 150 11.57 -5.84 -7.69
CA ARG A 150 11.71 -6.59 -8.96
C ARG A 150 12.40 -7.90 -8.66
N ALA A 151 11.73 -9.01 -8.94
CA ALA A 151 12.28 -10.34 -8.72
C ALA A 151 13.43 -10.61 -9.69
N GLU A 152 14.38 -11.46 -9.31
CA GLU A 152 15.50 -11.86 -10.19
C GLU A 152 15.04 -12.66 -11.41
N LYS A 153 13.86 -13.29 -11.30
CA LYS A 153 13.25 -14.14 -12.33
C LYS A 153 11.75 -13.92 -12.35
N LYS A 154 11.11 -14.26 -13.48
CA LYS A 154 9.64 -14.29 -13.57
C LYS A 154 9.07 -15.25 -12.53
N ILE A 155 7.98 -14.84 -11.89
CA ILE A 155 7.31 -15.61 -10.84
C ILE A 155 6.39 -16.65 -11.49
N SER A 156 6.61 -17.93 -11.21
CA SER A 156 5.72 -19.02 -11.57
C SER A 156 5.28 -19.79 -10.33
N LYS A 157 4.30 -20.67 -10.48
CA LYS A 157 4.10 -21.79 -9.55
C LYS A 157 5.29 -22.73 -9.57
#